data_AF-A0A9D6Y5N7-F1
#
_entry.id   AF-A0A9D6Y5N7-F1
#
_cell.length_a   1.000
_cell.length_b   1.000
_cell.length_c   1.000
_cell.angle_alpha   90.00
_cell.angle_beta   90.00
_cell.angle_gamma   90.00
#
_symmetry.space_group_name_H-M   'P 1'
#
loop_
_entity.id
_entity.type
_entity.pdbx_description
1 polymer ?
#
loop_
_entity_poly.entity_id
_entity_poly.type
_entity_poly.pdbx_seq_one_letter_code
_entity_poly.pdbx_strand_id
1 'polypeptide(L)'
;MNTKRGSRVTRSGRGKTDWAKLRATPDSAIRFTTDAPRTSPEDWAEAVAHRGLPVAARKEQIALRVDAEVLAWFRAQGAGWQTRMNEVLKAYRAAMASKVPADRHAADAHKDARR
;
A
#
# COMPACT_ATOMS: atom_id res chain seq x y z
N MET A 1 31.07 8.70 -10.33
CA MET A 1 29.95 9.40 -9.62
C MET A 1 28.84 9.65 -10.63
N ASN A 2 27.72 8.93 -10.56
CA ASN A 2 26.63 9.08 -11.54
C ASN A 2 25.28 9.06 -10.81
N THR A 3 24.71 10.24 -10.58
CA THR A 3 23.44 10.46 -9.87
C THR A 3 22.29 10.67 -10.87
N LYS A 4 21.94 9.63 -11.63
CA LYS A 4 20.64 9.62 -12.31
C LYS A 4 19.54 9.30 -11.29
N ARG A 5 19.06 10.35 -10.60
CA ARG A 5 17.79 10.31 -9.89
C ARG A 5 16.69 10.07 -10.92
N GLY A 6 16.16 8.85 -10.98
CA GLY A 6 14.93 8.56 -11.72
C GLY A 6 13.85 9.50 -11.21
N SER A 7 13.38 10.40 -12.07
CA SER A 7 12.26 11.27 -11.71
C SER A 7 11.04 10.36 -11.57
N ARG A 8 10.53 10.25 -10.35
CA ARG A 8 9.22 9.67 -10.12
C ARG A 8 8.25 10.63 -10.79
N VAL A 9 7.63 10.22 -11.90
CA VAL A 9 6.47 10.92 -12.45
C VAL A 9 5.36 10.76 -11.43
N THR A 10 5.32 11.64 -10.43
CA THR A 10 4.12 11.85 -9.65
C THR A 10 3.13 12.43 -10.63
N ARG A 11 2.04 11.71 -10.91
CA ARG A 11 0.85 12.33 -11.50
C ARG A 11 0.25 13.25 -10.44
N SER A 12 0.94 14.34 -10.18
CA SER A 12 0.52 15.48 -9.37
C SER A 12 0.10 16.60 -10.32
N GLY A 13 -0.64 16.26 -11.37
CA GLY A 13 -1.42 17.25 -12.09
C GLY A 13 -2.78 17.27 -11.43
N ARG A 14 -3.16 18.37 -10.77
CA ARG A 14 -4.58 18.65 -10.52
C ARG A 14 -5.28 18.43 -11.87
N GLY A 15 -6.13 17.42 -11.96
CA GLY A 15 -6.85 17.13 -13.19
C GLY A 15 -7.53 18.40 -13.67
N LYS A 16 -7.66 18.60 -14.99
CA LYS A 16 -8.33 19.77 -15.58
C LYS A 16 -9.84 19.82 -15.27
N THR A 17 -10.32 18.95 -14.39
CA THR A 17 -11.71 18.82 -13.96
C THR A 17 -12.06 19.97 -13.02
N ASP A 18 -13.04 20.77 -13.43
CA ASP A 18 -13.69 21.74 -12.56
C ASP A 18 -14.65 21.01 -11.61
N TRP A 19 -14.15 20.73 -10.40
CA TRP A 19 -14.91 20.05 -9.36
C TRP A 19 -16.02 20.90 -8.75
N ALA A 20 -15.97 22.22 -8.86
CA ALA A 20 -17.02 23.10 -8.35
C ALA A 20 -18.22 23.05 -9.30
N LYS A 21 -17.97 23.18 -10.60
CA LYS A 21 -18.99 23.04 -11.64
C LYS A 21 -19.64 21.66 -11.63
N LEU A 22 -18.84 20.58 -11.56
CA LEU A 22 -19.37 19.21 -11.56
C LEU A 22 -20.34 18.97 -10.39
N ARG A 23 -19.97 19.41 -9.18
CA ARG A 23 -20.81 19.27 -7.98
C ARG A 23 -22.10 20.09 -8.03
N ALA A 24 -22.10 21.21 -8.76
CA ALA A 24 -23.28 22.06 -8.93
C ALA A 24 -24.20 21.60 -10.09
N THR A 25 -23.75 20.65 -10.91
CA THR A 25 -24.54 20.16 -12.05
C THR A 25 -25.61 19.20 -11.56
N PRO A 26 -26.91 19.44 -11.84
CA PRO A 26 -27.97 18.51 -11.45
C PRO A 26 -27.96 17.25 -12.32
N ASP A 27 -28.44 16.13 -11.79
CA ASP A 27 -28.50 14.85 -12.50
C ASP A 27 -29.28 14.94 -13.83
N SER A 28 -30.30 15.79 -13.89
CA SER A 28 -31.10 16.03 -15.11
C SER A 28 -30.29 16.64 -16.28
N ALA A 29 -29.14 17.26 -15.99
CA ALA A 29 -28.26 17.82 -16.99
C ALA A 29 -27.20 16.82 -17.49
N ILE A 30 -27.12 15.61 -16.90
CA ILE A 30 -26.19 14.56 -17.32
C ILE A 30 -26.66 13.98 -18.66
N ARG A 31 -25.77 14.02 -19.67
CA ARG A 31 -26.03 13.47 -20.99
C ARG A 31 -25.57 12.01 -21.03
N PHE A 32 -26.47 11.13 -21.41
CA PHE A 32 -26.15 9.73 -21.72
C PHE A 32 -25.94 9.61 -23.22
N THR A 33 -24.87 8.94 -23.61
CA THR A 33 -24.45 8.73 -24.99
C THR A 33 -24.30 7.23 -25.24
N THR A 34 -24.13 6.83 -26.50
CA THR A 34 -23.97 5.40 -26.85
C THR A 34 -22.76 4.76 -26.17
N ASP A 35 -21.69 5.52 -25.95
CA ASP A 35 -20.46 5.10 -25.24
C ASP A 35 -20.56 5.21 -23.71
N ALA A 36 -21.55 5.95 -23.20
CA ALA A 36 -21.80 6.11 -21.77
C ALA A 36 -23.32 6.00 -21.48
N PRO A 37 -23.89 4.80 -21.63
CA PRO A 37 -25.30 4.58 -21.35
C PRO A 37 -25.60 4.72 -19.86
N ARG A 38 -26.87 4.95 -19.53
CA ARG A 38 -27.32 4.96 -18.14
C ARG A 38 -27.23 3.54 -17.58
N THR A 39 -26.58 3.37 -16.43
CA THR A 39 -26.52 2.07 -15.76
C THR A 39 -27.90 1.65 -15.25
N SER A 40 -28.22 0.38 -15.44
CA SER A 40 -29.40 -0.31 -14.94
C SER A 40 -29.02 -1.25 -13.77
N PRO A 41 -29.98 -1.69 -12.94
CA PRO A 41 -29.70 -2.71 -11.92
C PRO A 41 -29.20 -4.04 -12.49
N GLU A 42 -29.59 -4.39 -13.73
CA GLU A 42 -29.15 -5.61 -14.41
C GLU A 42 -27.64 -5.59 -14.68
N ASP A 43 -27.06 -4.42 -14.96
CA ASP A 43 -25.61 -4.24 -15.14
C ASP A 43 -24.82 -4.62 -13.87
N TRP A 44 -25.48 -4.64 -12.71
CA TRP A 44 -24.91 -4.97 -11.41
C TRP A 44 -25.35 -6.33 -10.86
N ALA A 45 -26.19 -7.08 -11.58
CA ALA A 45 -26.78 -8.33 -11.07
C ALA A 45 -25.73 -9.39 -10.73
N GLU A 46 -24.64 -9.45 -11.49
CA GLU A 46 -23.51 -10.37 -11.28
C GLU A 46 -22.28 -9.66 -10.71
N ALA A 47 -22.39 -8.39 -10.35
CA ALA A 47 -21.26 -7.63 -9.83
C ALA A 47 -20.83 -8.18 -8.46
N VAL A 48 -19.61 -8.71 -8.39
CA VAL A 48 -19.03 -9.12 -7.12
C VAL A 48 -18.56 -7.89 -6.37
N ALA A 49 -19.34 -7.47 -5.37
CA ALA A 49 -18.92 -6.44 -4.45
C ALA A 49 -17.76 -6.97 -3.59
N HIS A 50 -16.56 -6.46 -3.83
CA HIS A 50 -15.38 -6.67 -2.99
C HIS A 50 -15.52 -5.93 -1.64
N ARG A 51 -16.57 -6.24 -0.87
CA ARG A 51 -16.78 -5.76 0.50
C ARG A 51 -16.03 -6.68 1.46
N GLY A 52 -15.14 -6.10 2.25
CA GLY A 52 -14.45 -6.84 3.31
C GLY A 52 -13.25 -7.67 2.87
N LEU A 53 -12.69 -7.46 1.66
CA LEU A 53 -11.36 -8.01 1.41
C LEU A 53 -10.38 -7.41 2.43
N PRO A 54 -9.57 -8.24 3.11
CA PRO A 54 -8.56 -7.76 4.02
C PRO A 54 -7.62 -6.87 3.23
N VAL A 55 -7.71 -5.56 3.47
CA VAL A 55 -6.75 -4.60 2.93
C VAL A 55 -5.43 -4.95 3.59
N ALA A 56 -4.49 -5.48 2.81
CA ALA A 56 -3.17 -5.79 3.33
C ALA A 56 -2.61 -4.55 4.05
N ALA A 57 -2.18 -4.74 5.29
CA ALA A 57 -1.59 -3.66 6.07
C ALA A 57 -0.45 -3.04 5.25
N ARG A 58 -0.48 -1.71 5.12
CA ARG A 58 0.54 -0.99 4.34
C ARG A 58 1.90 -1.23 4.98
N LYS A 59 2.89 -1.60 4.16
CA LYS A 59 4.28 -1.69 4.61
C LYS A 59 4.75 -0.29 4.98
N GLU A 60 5.42 -0.17 6.12
CA GLU A 60 6.01 1.09 6.54
C GLU A 60 7.26 1.40 5.71
N GLN A 61 7.38 2.62 5.21
CA GLN A 61 8.56 3.08 4.49
C GLN A 61 9.50 3.78 5.46
N ILE A 62 10.56 3.09 5.85
CA ILE A 62 11.59 3.63 6.75
C ILE A 62 12.93 3.82 6.02
N ALA A 63 13.77 4.69 6.56
CA ALA A 63 15.18 4.79 6.17
C ALA A 63 16.00 3.80 7.01
N LEU A 64 16.43 2.69 6.41
CA LEU A 64 17.28 1.67 7.04
C LEU A 64 18.66 1.66 6.38
N ARG A 65 19.72 1.61 7.19
CA ARG A 65 21.07 1.35 6.70
C ARG A 65 21.29 -0.16 6.61
N VAL A 66 21.75 -0.63 5.47
CA VAL A 66 22.07 -2.03 5.19
C VAL A 66 23.48 -2.07 4.62
N ASP A 67 24.25 -3.11 4.94
CA ASP A 67 25.56 -3.34 4.36
C ASP A 67 25.49 -3.38 2.81
N ALA A 68 26.51 -2.84 2.17
CA ALA A 68 26.54 -2.66 0.72
C ALA A 68 26.56 -4.00 -0.03
N GLU A 69 27.30 -4.99 0.47
CA GLU A 69 27.42 -6.31 -0.16
C GLU A 69 26.11 -7.09 -0.04
N VAL A 70 25.49 -7.03 1.14
CA VAL A 70 24.18 -7.66 1.38
C VAL A 70 23.12 -7.05 0.45
N LEU A 71 23.09 -5.73 0.33
CA LEU A 71 22.14 -5.04 -0.55
C LEU A 71 22.40 -5.39 -2.03
N ALA A 72 23.67 -5.46 -2.44
CA ALA A 72 24.05 -5.84 -3.79
C ALA A 72 23.60 -7.27 -4.12
N TRP A 73 23.79 -8.21 -3.18
CA TRP A 73 23.36 -9.60 -3.33
C TRP A 73 21.85 -9.74 -3.54
N PHE A 74 21.04 -9.02 -2.75
CA PHE A 74 19.59 -9.00 -2.98
C PHE A 74 19.22 -8.34 -4.31
N ARG A 75 19.89 -7.25 -4.71
CA ARG A 75 19.59 -6.59 -6.00
C ARG A 75 19.93 -7.45 -7.21
N ALA A 76 21.03 -8.20 -7.18
CA ALA A 76 21.46 -9.11 -8.25
C ALA A 76 20.40 -10.19 -8.55
N GLN A 77 19.58 -10.48 -7.56
CA GLN A 77 18.50 -11.44 -7.56
C GLN A 77 17.28 -10.97 -8.40
N GLY A 78 17.24 -9.73 -8.89
CA GLY A 78 16.27 -9.22 -9.86
C GLY A 78 15.00 -8.60 -9.27
N ALA A 79 13.92 -8.59 -10.05
CA ALA A 79 12.65 -7.97 -9.65
C ALA A 79 12.10 -8.59 -8.35
N GLY A 80 11.57 -7.75 -7.46
CA GLY A 80 11.04 -8.22 -6.17
C GLY A 80 12.11 -8.54 -5.12
N TRP A 81 13.36 -8.10 -5.29
CA TRP A 81 14.42 -8.28 -4.29
C TRP A 81 14.05 -7.74 -2.89
N GLN A 82 13.32 -6.62 -2.82
CA GLN A 82 12.84 -6.07 -1.55
C GLN A 82 11.83 -7.00 -0.86
N THR A 83 10.99 -7.69 -1.63
CA THR A 83 10.05 -8.68 -1.10
C THR A 83 10.83 -9.85 -0.50
N ARG A 84 11.84 -10.36 -1.20
CA ARG A 84 12.69 -11.46 -0.69
C ARG A 84 13.46 -11.06 0.58
N MET A 85 14.04 -9.86 0.60
CA MET A 85 14.67 -9.32 1.80
C MET A 85 13.69 -9.26 2.99
N ASN A 86 12.46 -8.82 2.74
CA ASN A 86 11.42 -8.79 3.76
C ASN A 86 11.02 -10.18 4.28
N GLU A 87 10.97 -11.20 3.42
CA GLU A 87 10.70 -12.58 3.87
C GLU A 87 11.82 -13.14 4.75
N VAL A 88 13.09 -12.81 4.46
CA VAL A 88 14.22 -13.17 5.34
C VAL A 88 14.08 -12.53 6.72
N LEU A 89 13.70 -11.24 6.78
CA LEU A 89 13.47 -10.55 8.06
C LEU A 89 12.33 -11.20 8.87
N LYS A 90 11.25 -11.62 8.20
CA LYS A 90 10.16 -12.37 8.86
C LYS A 90 10.61 -13.72 9.39
N ALA A 91 11.36 -14.48 8.60
CA ALA A 91 11.89 -15.78 8.99
C ALA A 91 12.82 -15.66 10.20
N TYR A 92 13.71 -14.65 10.20
CA TYR A 92 14.56 -14.33 11.34
C TYR A 92 13.75 -13.98 12.59
N ARG A 93 12.74 -13.11 12.47
CA ARG A 93 11.82 -12.78 13.57
C ARG A 93 11.15 -14.03 14.15
N ALA A 94 10.63 -14.92 13.29
CA ALA A 94 9.94 -16.14 13.72
C ALA A 94 10.90 -17.09 14.46
N ALA A 95 12.12 -17.27 13.95
CA ALA A 95 13.14 -18.09 14.59
C ALA A 95 13.64 -17.52 15.93
N MET A 96 13.65 -16.19 16.07
CA MET A 96 13.99 -15.54 17.34
C MET A 96 12.85 -15.65 18.35
N ALA A 97 11.60 -15.48 17.91
CA ALA A 97 10.42 -15.60 18.77
C ALA A 97 10.27 -17.01 19.38
N SER A 98 10.70 -18.06 18.68
CA SER A 98 10.71 -19.42 19.24
C SER A 98 11.81 -19.68 20.28
N LYS A 99 12.83 -18.82 20.37
CA LYS A 99 13.95 -18.96 21.30
C LYS A 99 13.80 -18.11 22.58
N VAL A 100 12.87 -17.16 22.61
CA VAL A 100 12.60 -16.34 23.79
C VAL A 100 11.47 -17.01 24.58
N PRO A 101 11.66 -17.36 25.88
CA PRO A 101 10.55 -17.82 26.70
C PRO A 101 9.48 -16.73 26.75
N ALA A 102 8.22 -17.14 26.80
CA ALA A 102 7.05 -16.26 26.72
C ALA A 102 6.87 -15.28 27.91
N ASP A 103 7.89 -15.10 28.75
CA ASP A 103 7.83 -14.35 30.01
C ASP A 103 8.16 -12.85 29.86
N ARG A 104 8.80 -12.41 28.77
CA ARG A 104 9.21 -11.00 28.61
C ARG A 104 8.18 -10.05 28.00
N HIS A 105 7.11 -10.55 27.38
CA HIS A 105 6.10 -9.69 26.73
C HIS A 105 5.05 -9.10 27.68
N ALA A 106 5.05 -9.46 28.97
CA ALA A 106 4.13 -8.91 29.97
C ALA A 106 4.65 -7.62 30.65
N ALA A 107 5.93 -7.26 30.48
CA ALA A 107 6.53 -6.15 31.22
C ALA A 107 6.23 -4.75 30.64
N ASP A 108 5.91 -4.65 29.34
CA ASP A 108 5.70 -3.36 28.67
C ASP A 108 4.25 -2.85 28.74
N ALA A 109 3.30 -3.63 29.27
CA ALA A 109 1.89 -3.24 29.36
C ALA A 109 1.52 -2.45 30.64
N HIS A 110 2.45 -2.24 31.59
CA HIS A 110 2.14 -1.59 32.88
C HIS A 110 2.55 -0.11 32.97
N LYS A 111 3.11 0.51 31.92
CA LYS A 111 3.62 1.90 31.99
C LYS A 111 2.71 2.99 31.43
N ASP A 112 1.65 2.63 30.68
CA ASP A 112 0.75 3.61 30.04
C ASP A 112 -0.56 3.89 30.79
N ALA A 113 -0.75 3.35 32.00
CA ALA A 113 -1.98 3.57 32.79
C ALA A 113 -1.82 4.60 33.93
N ARG A 114 -0.72 5.36 33.98
CA ARG A 114 -0.55 6.46 34.96
C ARG A 114 0.04 7.70 34.29
N ARG A 115 -0.79 8.44 33.56
CA ARG A 115 -0.57 9.88 33.36
C ARG A 115 -1.89 10.61 33.16
#